data_AF-A0AAJ6B5B0-F1
#
_entry.id   AF-A0AAJ6B5B0-F1
#
_cell.length_a   1.000
_cell.length_b   1.000
_cell.length_c   1.000
_cell.angle_alpha   90.00
_cell.angle_beta   90.00
_cell.angle_gamma   90.00
#
_symmetry.space_group_name_H-M   'P 1'
#
loop_
_entity.id
_entity.type
_entity.pdbx_description
1 polymer ?
#
loop_
_entity_poly.entity_id
_entity_poly.type
_entity_poly.pdbx_seq_one_letter_code
_entity_poly.pdbx_strand_id
1 'polypeptide(L)'
;MRNFLYIVIIFFFSSGCKPGIPKDIIQPDEMAKVLHDIHIADSYLGQLARPDSVKIIAAGYYKSIYKKYDIDSALYARSMNYYYKEPQVLNDIYVKVTGQLKKERDAIVKADSIFNANEMLKIKMKTIRDSTRTADSTFWADFLLKDRTKLKGAKLTDTAKLKDTVKKNIDVIRLKMDYKVPKI
;
A
#
# COMPACT_ATOMS: atom_id res chain seq x y z
N MET A 1 1.74 -23.52 -67.20
CA MET A 1 1.27 -22.92 -65.92
C MET A 1 1.21 -23.90 -64.74
N ARG A 2 1.05 -25.23 -64.96
CA ARG A 2 0.98 -26.24 -63.89
C ARG A 2 2.25 -26.37 -63.03
N ASN A 3 3.44 -26.16 -63.60
CA ASN A 3 4.71 -26.30 -62.90
C ASN A 3 5.04 -25.12 -61.97
N PHE A 4 4.45 -23.94 -62.21
CA PHE A 4 4.67 -22.75 -61.39
C PHE A 4 3.98 -22.89 -60.01
N LEU A 5 2.85 -23.59 -59.97
CA LEU A 5 2.07 -23.85 -58.76
C LEU A 5 2.85 -24.72 -57.75
N TYR A 6 3.64 -25.68 -58.23
CA TYR A 6 4.48 -26.53 -57.38
C TYR A 6 5.65 -25.76 -56.73
N ILE A 7 6.21 -24.77 -57.43
CA ILE A 7 7.31 -23.94 -56.90
C ILE A 7 6.80 -23.02 -55.78
N VAL A 8 5.60 -22.46 -55.92
CA VAL A 8 4.96 -21.63 -54.89
C VAL A 8 4.59 -22.43 -53.64
N ILE A 9 4.14 -23.68 -53.81
CA ILE A 9 3.81 -24.58 -52.69
C ILE A 9 5.07 -25.01 -51.91
N ILE A 10 6.16 -25.32 -52.61
CA ILE A 10 7.44 -25.69 -51.96
C ILE A 10 8.03 -24.52 -51.19
N PHE A 11 7.94 -23.29 -51.72
CA PHE A 11 8.40 -22.09 -51.04
C PHE A 11 7.61 -21.77 -49.75
N PHE A 12 6.31 -22.09 -49.74
CA PHE A 12 5.48 -21.93 -48.55
C PHE A 12 5.84 -22.92 -47.44
N PHE A 13 6.24 -24.15 -47.77
CA PHE A 13 6.63 -25.16 -46.79
C PHE A 13 8.02 -24.93 -46.16
N SER A 14 8.88 -24.12 -46.79
CA SER A 14 10.16 -23.68 -46.19
C SER A 14 10.01 -22.54 -45.17
N SER A 15 8.80 -22.00 -44.98
CA SER A 15 8.56 -20.90 -44.04
C SER A 15 8.24 -21.42 -42.63
N GLY A 16 9.28 -21.55 -41.82
CA GLY A 16 9.18 -21.23 -40.38
C GLY A 16 8.82 -22.36 -39.43
N CYS A 17 9.65 -23.40 -39.33
CA CYS A 17 9.76 -24.11 -38.06
C CYS A 17 10.54 -23.20 -37.09
N LYS A 18 9.85 -22.33 -36.34
CA LYS A 18 10.50 -21.60 -35.24
C LYS A 18 11.03 -22.64 -34.25
N PRO A 19 12.34 -22.71 -33.99
CA PRO A 19 12.83 -23.59 -32.95
C PRO A 19 12.15 -23.17 -31.64
N GLY A 20 11.49 -24.12 -30.99
CA GLY A 20 10.93 -23.90 -29.67
C GLY A 20 12.03 -23.54 -28.68
N ILE A 21 11.66 -22.89 -27.58
CA ILE A 21 12.60 -22.53 -26.51
C ILE A 21 13.26 -23.83 -25.99
N PRO A 22 14.60 -23.88 -25.90
CA PRO A 22 15.30 -25.05 -25.39
C PRO A 22 14.84 -25.41 -23.97
N LYS A 23 14.81 -26.71 -23.66
CA LYS A 23 14.37 -27.19 -22.34
C LYS A 23 15.47 -27.12 -21.28
N ASP A 24 16.72 -26.98 -21.70
CA ASP A 24 17.92 -26.90 -20.86
C ASP A 24 18.25 -25.48 -20.38
N ILE A 25 17.34 -24.54 -20.62
CA ILE A 25 17.38 -23.18 -20.09
C ILE A 25 16.17 -22.91 -19.20
N ILE A 26 16.32 -21.92 -18.32
CA ILE A 26 15.24 -21.39 -17.49
C ILE A 26 14.12 -20.94 -18.43
N GLN A 27 12.88 -21.33 -18.16
CA GLN A 27 11.76 -20.98 -19.03
C GLN A 27 11.32 -19.51 -18.84
N PRO A 28 10.71 -18.84 -19.83
CA PRO A 28 10.44 -17.40 -19.77
C PRO A 28 9.64 -16.95 -18.54
N ASP A 29 8.65 -17.73 -18.12
CA ASP A 29 7.83 -17.41 -16.94
C ASP A 29 8.61 -17.47 -15.63
N GLU A 30 9.56 -18.39 -15.55
CA GLU A 30 10.44 -18.54 -14.39
C GLU A 30 11.55 -17.49 -14.43
N MET A 31 12.13 -17.25 -15.59
CA MET A 31 13.13 -16.19 -15.80
C MET A 31 12.57 -14.81 -15.41
N ALA A 32 11.30 -14.54 -15.70
CA ALA A 32 10.66 -13.30 -15.27
C ALA A 32 10.68 -13.14 -13.73
N LYS A 33 10.43 -14.22 -12.98
CA LYS A 33 10.49 -14.19 -11.51
C LYS A 33 11.91 -14.06 -10.98
N VAL A 34 12.87 -14.74 -11.62
CA VAL A 34 14.30 -14.64 -11.30
C VAL A 34 14.79 -13.20 -11.50
N LEU A 35 14.51 -12.62 -12.67
CA LEU A 35 14.91 -11.24 -12.99
C LEU A 35 14.21 -10.21 -12.11
N HIS A 36 12.96 -10.44 -11.73
CA HIS A 36 12.26 -9.60 -10.77
C HIS A 36 13.03 -9.49 -9.46
N ASP A 37 13.40 -10.62 -8.86
CA ASP A 37 14.14 -10.64 -7.58
C ASP A 37 15.57 -10.09 -7.72
N ILE A 38 16.24 -10.36 -8.85
CA ILE A 38 17.56 -9.79 -9.15
C ILE A 38 17.47 -8.27 -9.22
N HIS A 39 16.48 -7.70 -9.93
CA HIS A 39 16.35 -6.26 -10.06
C HIS A 39 15.93 -5.57 -8.77
N ILE A 40 15.19 -6.24 -7.89
CA ILE A 40 14.93 -5.74 -6.53
C ILE A 40 16.24 -5.71 -5.72
N ALA A 41 17.03 -6.78 -5.77
CA ALA A 41 18.33 -6.83 -5.10
C ALA A 41 19.27 -5.73 -5.64
N ASP A 42 19.35 -5.56 -6.95
CA ASP A 42 20.14 -4.50 -7.59
C ASP A 42 19.68 -3.11 -7.18
N SER A 43 18.36 -2.88 -7.09
CA SER A 43 17.81 -1.60 -6.64
C SER A 43 18.22 -1.26 -5.21
N TYR A 44 18.31 -2.27 -4.34
CA TYR A 44 18.80 -2.09 -2.97
C TYR A 44 20.32 -1.86 -2.94
N LEU A 45 21.08 -2.68 -3.68
CA LEU A 45 22.53 -2.62 -3.73
C LEU A 45 23.03 -1.30 -4.34
N GLY A 46 22.33 -0.76 -5.34
CA GLY A 46 22.63 0.53 -5.96
C GLY A 46 22.49 1.73 -5.02
N GLN A 47 21.80 1.59 -3.88
CA GLN A 47 21.71 2.63 -2.86
C GLN A 47 22.93 2.64 -1.91
N LEU A 48 23.78 1.62 -1.96
CA LEU A 48 24.94 1.51 -1.08
C LEU A 48 26.10 2.36 -1.61
N ALA A 49 26.64 3.25 -0.77
CA ALA A 49 27.65 4.23 -1.15
C ALA A 49 29.07 3.66 -1.38
N ARG A 50 29.33 2.38 -1.06
CA ARG A 50 30.70 1.79 -1.11
C ARG A 50 30.81 0.65 -2.14
N PRO A 51 31.45 0.87 -3.30
CA PRO A 51 31.47 -0.08 -4.42
C PRO A 51 32.21 -1.40 -4.11
N ASP A 52 33.26 -1.37 -3.29
CA ASP A 52 34.05 -2.58 -2.99
C ASP A 52 33.29 -3.60 -2.13
N SER A 53 32.47 -3.11 -1.19
CA SER A 53 31.59 -3.97 -0.38
C SER A 53 30.39 -4.48 -1.18
N VAL A 54 29.91 -3.70 -2.15
CA VAL A 54 28.73 -4.04 -2.96
C VAL A 54 28.93 -5.34 -3.74
N LYS A 55 30.12 -5.59 -4.32
CA LYS A 55 30.36 -6.82 -5.09
C LYS A 55 30.23 -8.10 -4.26
N ILE A 56 30.76 -8.09 -3.04
CA ILE A 56 30.71 -9.25 -2.12
C ILE A 56 29.26 -9.49 -1.68
N ILE A 57 28.55 -8.40 -1.36
CA ILE A 57 27.17 -8.45 -0.91
C ILE A 57 26.27 -8.94 -2.07
N ALA A 58 26.45 -8.42 -3.29
CA ALA A 58 25.71 -8.81 -4.49
C ALA A 58 25.81 -10.31 -4.78
N ALA A 59 27.02 -10.88 -4.67
CA ALA A 59 27.22 -12.33 -4.84
C ALA A 59 26.39 -13.15 -3.84
N GLY A 60 26.26 -12.68 -2.61
CA GLY A 60 25.40 -13.30 -1.59
C GLY A 60 23.91 -13.26 -1.96
N TYR A 61 23.42 -12.10 -2.41
CA TYR A 61 22.04 -11.95 -2.89
C TYR A 61 21.75 -12.87 -4.07
N TYR A 62 22.59 -12.84 -5.11
CA TYR A 62 22.39 -13.68 -6.29
C TYR A 62 22.43 -15.17 -5.96
N LYS A 63 23.36 -15.60 -5.11
CA LYS A 63 23.41 -16.99 -4.65
C LYS A 63 22.12 -17.40 -3.93
N SER A 64 21.54 -16.51 -3.12
CA SER A 64 20.27 -16.77 -2.44
C SER A 64 19.08 -16.84 -3.40
N ILE A 65 19.05 -15.98 -4.42
CA ILE A 65 18.02 -15.97 -5.47
C ILE A 65 18.12 -17.25 -6.30
N TYR A 66 19.32 -17.63 -6.74
CA TYR A 66 19.52 -18.87 -7.50
C TYR A 66 19.05 -20.09 -6.71
N LYS A 67 19.35 -20.14 -5.41
CA LYS A 67 18.84 -21.19 -4.52
C LYS A 67 17.32 -21.19 -4.40
N LYS A 68 16.67 -20.02 -4.38
CA LYS A 68 15.19 -19.89 -4.29
C LYS A 68 14.49 -20.51 -5.51
N TYR A 69 15.11 -20.42 -6.68
CA TYR A 69 14.57 -20.95 -7.94
C TYR A 69 15.18 -22.29 -8.36
N ASP A 70 15.99 -22.93 -7.51
CA ASP A 70 16.68 -24.20 -7.83
C ASP A 70 17.53 -24.13 -9.11
N ILE A 71 18.18 -22.99 -9.33
CA ILE A 71 19.09 -22.75 -10.46
C ILE A 71 20.52 -22.48 -9.98
N ASP A 72 21.47 -22.49 -10.92
CA ASP A 72 22.84 -22.04 -10.69
C ASP A 72 23.21 -20.85 -11.58
N SER A 73 24.36 -20.22 -11.30
CA SER A 73 24.83 -19.06 -12.06
C SER A 73 25.14 -19.38 -13.52
N ALA A 74 25.56 -20.61 -13.83
CA ALA A 74 25.89 -21.03 -15.18
C ALA A 74 24.63 -21.24 -16.02
N LEU A 75 23.58 -21.84 -15.46
CA LEU A 75 22.27 -22.01 -16.06
C LEU A 75 21.62 -20.65 -16.30
N TYR A 76 21.68 -19.73 -15.33
CA TYR A 76 21.23 -18.35 -15.52
C TYR A 76 21.96 -17.66 -16.67
N ALA A 77 23.30 -17.72 -16.69
CA ALA A 77 24.10 -17.11 -17.74
C ALA A 77 23.83 -17.70 -19.13
N ARG A 78 23.71 -19.04 -19.23
CA ARG A 78 23.34 -19.72 -20.49
C ARG A 78 21.95 -19.29 -20.98
N SER A 79 20.98 -19.24 -20.07
CA SER A 79 19.60 -18.82 -20.37
C SER A 79 19.55 -17.38 -20.86
N MET A 80 20.27 -16.47 -20.19
CA MET A 80 20.34 -15.08 -20.64
C MET A 80 21.04 -14.91 -21.98
N ASN A 81 22.13 -15.65 -22.24
CA ASN A 81 22.79 -15.63 -23.54
C ASN A 81 21.88 -16.11 -24.67
N TYR A 82 20.97 -17.04 -24.40
CA TYR A 82 19.92 -17.40 -25.35
C TYR A 82 18.95 -16.23 -25.57
N TYR A 83 18.42 -15.62 -24.50
CA TYR A 83 17.45 -14.53 -24.63
C TYR A 83 18.01 -13.26 -25.28
N TYR A 84 19.31 -12.98 -25.14
CA TYR A 84 19.94 -11.88 -25.88
C TYR A 84 19.91 -12.07 -27.40
N LYS A 85 19.84 -13.32 -27.89
CA LYS A 85 19.71 -13.65 -29.31
C LYS A 85 18.26 -13.66 -29.77
N GLU A 86 17.32 -13.74 -28.84
CA GLU A 86 15.87 -13.79 -29.08
C GLU A 86 15.16 -12.57 -28.45
N PRO A 87 15.36 -11.35 -28.99
CA PRO A 87 14.91 -10.11 -28.35
C PRO A 87 13.40 -10.02 -28.17
N GLN A 88 12.60 -10.68 -29.01
CA GLN A 88 11.14 -10.75 -28.84
C GLN A 88 10.77 -11.48 -27.54
N VAL A 89 11.40 -12.65 -27.29
CA VAL A 89 11.16 -13.43 -26.07
C VAL A 89 11.67 -12.69 -24.84
N LEU A 90 12.83 -12.04 -24.94
CA LEU A 90 13.37 -11.24 -23.85
C LEU A 90 12.46 -10.06 -23.50
N ASN A 91 11.90 -9.38 -24.50
CA ASN A 91 10.94 -8.30 -24.28
C ASN A 91 9.70 -8.80 -23.54
N ASP A 92 9.15 -9.95 -23.92
CA ASP A 92 7.97 -10.53 -23.25
C ASP A 92 8.26 -10.89 -21.78
N ILE A 93 9.47 -11.35 -21.48
CA ILE A 93 9.94 -11.55 -20.10
C ILE A 93 9.93 -10.21 -19.34
N TYR A 94 10.51 -9.15 -19.92
CA TYR A 94 10.57 -7.83 -19.28
C TYR A 94 9.20 -7.15 -19.13
N VAL A 95 8.25 -7.39 -20.04
CA VAL A 95 6.85 -6.95 -19.87
C VAL A 95 6.25 -7.56 -18.59
N LYS A 96 6.53 -8.84 -18.31
CA LYS A 96 6.07 -9.49 -17.08
C LYS A 96 6.76 -8.92 -15.84
N VAL A 97 8.08 -8.75 -15.89
CA VAL A 97 8.88 -8.17 -14.78
C VAL A 97 8.35 -6.78 -14.42
N THR A 98 8.25 -5.89 -15.41
CA THR A 98 7.79 -4.51 -15.20
C THR A 98 6.33 -4.45 -14.76
N GLY A 99 5.47 -5.34 -15.27
CA GLY A 99 4.09 -5.49 -14.83
C GLY A 99 3.98 -5.87 -13.35
N GLN A 100 4.80 -6.82 -12.88
CA GLN A 100 4.85 -7.22 -11.47
C GLN A 100 5.33 -6.08 -10.58
N LEU A 101 6.46 -5.46 -10.92
CA LEU A 101 7.02 -4.34 -10.16
C LEU A 101 6.03 -3.16 -10.07
N LYS A 102 5.34 -2.84 -11.16
CA LYS A 102 4.32 -1.80 -11.17
C LYS A 102 3.16 -2.13 -10.24
N LYS A 103 2.67 -3.37 -10.27
CA LYS A 103 1.59 -3.84 -9.40
C LYS A 103 1.97 -3.74 -7.92
N GLU A 104 3.18 -4.15 -7.56
CA GLU A 104 3.70 -4.04 -6.19
C GLU A 104 3.83 -2.58 -5.76
N ARG A 105 4.40 -1.73 -6.62
CA ARG A 105 4.53 -0.28 -6.38
C ARG A 105 3.17 0.38 -6.17
N ASP A 106 2.19 0.10 -7.02
CA ASP A 106 0.85 0.69 -6.92
C ASP A 106 0.12 0.20 -5.65
N ALA A 107 0.37 -1.03 -5.20
CA ALA A 107 -0.14 -1.53 -3.93
C ALA A 107 0.46 -0.78 -2.73
N ILE A 108 1.78 -0.51 -2.75
CA ILE A 108 2.46 0.29 -1.71
C ILE A 108 1.90 1.72 -1.69
N VAL A 109 1.82 2.39 -2.84
CA VAL A 109 1.28 3.76 -2.94
C VAL A 109 -0.15 3.84 -2.41
N LYS A 110 -0.98 2.83 -2.73
CA LYS A 110 -2.34 2.76 -2.21
C LYS A 110 -2.35 2.60 -0.69
N ALA A 111 -1.53 1.70 -0.14
CA ALA A 111 -1.43 1.50 1.31
C ALA A 111 -1.00 2.79 2.03
N ASP A 112 0.01 3.48 1.50
CA ASP A 112 0.49 4.76 2.05
C ASP A 112 -0.60 5.84 2.03
N SER A 113 -1.37 5.94 0.94
CA SER A 113 -2.48 6.90 0.87
C SER A 113 -3.57 6.64 1.91
N ILE A 114 -3.88 5.37 2.18
CA ILE A 114 -4.87 4.98 3.20
C ILE A 114 -4.34 5.26 4.60
N PHE A 115 -3.07 4.95 4.86
CA PHE A 115 -2.41 5.23 6.13
C PHE A 115 -2.43 6.75 6.42
N ASN A 116 -2.01 7.55 5.45
CA ASN A 116 -2.02 9.01 5.56
C ASN A 116 -3.44 9.56 5.77
N ALA A 117 -4.45 9.04 5.06
CA ALA A 117 -5.84 9.44 5.26
C ALA A 117 -6.35 9.09 6.67
N ASN A 118 -6.01 7.91 7.19
CA ASN A 118 -6.38 7.49 8.53
C ASN A 118 -5.72 8.36 9.61
N GLU A 119 -4.44 8.71 9.45
CA GLU A 119 -3.75 9.65 10.34
C GLU A 119 -4.39 11.04 10.29
N MET A 120 -4.76 11.53 9.10
CA MET A 120 -5.50 12.79 8.97
C MET A 120 -6.87 12.76 9.63
N LEU A 121 -7.59 11.63 9.56
CA LEU A 121 -8.86 11.46 10.25
C LEU A 121 -8.69 11.44 11.78
N LYS A 122 -7.64 10.79 12.30
CA LYS A 122 -7.31 10.81 13.74
C LYS A 122 -6.98 12.22 14.22
N ILE A 123 -6.19 12.98 13.45
CA ILE A 123 -5.86 14.37 13.76
C ILE A 123 -7.13 15.22 13.76
N LYS A 124 -7.97 15.13 12.72
CA LYS A 124 -9.25 15.86 12.67
C LYS A 124 -10.15 15.50 13.85
N MET A 125 -10.25 14.22 14.20
CA MET A 125 -11.05 13.75 15.34
C MET A 125 -10.51 14.26 16.68
N LYS A 126 -9.18 14.33 16.84
CA LYS A 126 -8.53 14.94 18.01
C LYS A 126 -8.82 16.44 18.08
N THR A 127 -8.70 17.17 16.96
CA THR A 127 -9.04 18.59 16.90
C THR A 127 -10.50 18.85 17.24
N ILE A 128 -11.43 18.06 16.70
CA ILE A 128 -12.87 18.16 17.02
C ILE A 128 -13.13 17.88 18.51
N ARG A 129 -12.46 16.88 19.09
CA ARG A 129 -12.54 16.56 20.52
C ARG A 129 -11.98 17.69 21.39
N ASP A 130 -10.87 18.29 20.99
CA ASP A 130 -10.24 19.39 21.73
C ASP A 130 -11.07 20.67 21.62
N SER A 131 -11.65 20.96 20.45
CA SER A 131 -12.57 22.10 20.23
C SER A 131 -13.88 21.98 21.01
N THR A 132 -14.47 20.79 21.08
CA THR A 132 -15.67 20.54 21.91
C THR A 132 -15.35 20.64 23.39
N ARG A 133 -14.17 20.18 23.83
CA ARG A 133 -13.71 20.33 25.21
C ARG A 133 -13.43 21.78 25.61
N THR A 134 -12.98 22.63 24.68
CA THR A 134 -12.82 24.07 24.90
C THR A 134 -14.14 24.84 24.86
N ALA A 135 -15.14 24.36 24.13
CA ALA A 135 -16.48 24.94 24.18
C ALA A 135 -17.11 24.70 25.57
N ASP A 136 -16.94 23.51 26.16
CA ASP A 136 -17.82 23.03 27.24
C ASP A 136 -17.62 23.56 28.67
N SER A 137 -16.65 24.42 28.97
CA SER A 137 -16.56 24.99 30.34
C SER A 137 -17.46 26.22 30.53
N THR A 138 -17.64 27.02 29.49
CA THR A 138 -18.46 28.24 29.51
C THR A 138 -19.65 28.15 28.57
N PHE A 139 -19.63 27.29 27.55
CA PHE A 139 -20.75 27.11 26.62
C PHE A 139 -22.01 26.63 27.34
N TRP A 140 -21.95 25.57 28.17
CA TRP A 140 -23.14 25.12 28.89
C TRP A 140 -23.61 26.12 29.94
N ALA A 141 -22.68 26.83 30.60
CA ALA A 141 -23.04 27.88 31.54
C ALA A 141 -23.80 29.00 30.81
N ASP A 142 -23.31 29.45 29.65
CA ASP A 142 -23.92 30.54 28.88
C ASP A 142 -25.18 30.10 28.12
N PHE A 143 -25.21 28.86 27.61
CA PHE A 143 -26.35 28.26 26.91
C PHE A 143 -27.52 27.96 27.85
N LEU A 144 -27.25 27.41 29.05
CA LEU A 144 -28.30 27.14 30.06
C LEU A 144 -28.76 28.42 30.77
N LEU A 145 -27.91 29.46 30.83
CA LEU A 145 -28.26 30.77 31.38
C LEU A 145 -28.75 31.76 30.29
N LYS A 146 -28.88 31.34 29.03
CA LYS A 146 -29.27 32.22 27.91
C LYS A 146 -30.68 32.78 28.05
N ASP A 147 -31.58 32.08 28.76
CA ASP A 147 -32.92 32.59 29.08
C ASP A 147 -33.01 33.18 30.49
N ARG A 148 -32.12 34.15 30.80
CA ARG A 148 -32.21 34.97 32.03
C ARG A 148 -33.27 36.07 31.95
N THR A 149 -33.96 36.21 30.82
CA THR A 149 -35.02 37.22 30.65
C THR A 149 -36.26 36.90 31.49
N LYS A 150 -36.52 35.61 31.77
CA LYS A 150 -37.61 35.18 32.67
C LYS A 150 -37.26 35.18 34.16
N LEU A 151 -36.01 35.44 34.54
CA LEU A 151 -35.57 35.48 35.95
C LEU A 151 -35.57 36.90 36.56
N LYS A 152 -35.88 37.95 35.79
CA LYS A 152 -35.96 39.33 36.30
C LYS A 152 -37.18 39.62 37.20
N GLY A 153 -38.05 38.65 37.45
CA GLY A 153 -39.25 38.83 38.29
C GLY A 153 -39.29 38.03 39.60
N ALA A 154 -38.37 37.08 39.83
CA ALA A 154 -38.44 36.21 41.00
C ALA A 154 -37.38 36.62 42.04
N LYS A 155 -37.82 37.17 43.17
CA LYS A 155 -36.97 37.36 44.35
C LYS A 155 -36.37 36.00 44.74
N LEU A 156 -35.05 35.91 44.61
CA LEU A 156 -34.25 34.71 44.85
C LEU A 156 -34.01 34.53 46.36
N THR A 157 -35.07 34.33 47.15
CA THR A 157 -34.92 34.17 48.61
C THR A 157 -34.82 32.72 49.08
N ASP A 158 -34.99 31.71 48.21
CA ASP A 158 -34.81 30.31 48.58
C ASP A 158 -33.80 29.61 47.65
N THR A 159 -32.52 29.84 47.92
CA THR A 159 -31.37 29.20 47.26
C THR A 159 -31.42 27.67 47.33
N ALA A 160 -32.09 27.11 48.34
CA ALA A 160 -32.28 25.67 48.51
C ALA A 160 -33.19 25.04 47.44
N LYS A 161 -34.35 25.65 47.14
CA LYS A 161 -35.30 25.13 46.12
C LYS A 161 -34.73 25.20 44.70
N LEU A 162 -33.97 26.25 44.43
CA LEU A 162 -33.30 26.41 43.14
C LEU A 162 -32.20 25.36 42.95
N LYS A 163 -31.39 25.14 43.98
CA LYS A 163 -30.29 24.16 43.95
C LYS A 163 -30.83 22.74 43.76
N ASP A 164 -31.95 22.40 44.39
CA ASP A 164 -32.59 21.08 44.27
C ASP A 164 -33.22 20.84 42.90
N THR A 165 -33.87 21.86 42.34
CA THR A 165 -34.48 21.78 41.00
C THR A 165 -33.41 21.64 39.92
N VAL A 166 -32.32 22.38 40.05
CA VAL A 166 -31.17 22.30 39.15
C VAL A 166 -30.47 20.94 39.27
N LYS A 167 -30.25 20.45 40.50
CA LYS A 167 -29.67 19.12 40.74
C LYS A 167 -30.53 18.02 40.10
N LYS A 168 -31.85 18.04 40.31
CA LYS A 168 -32.79 17.06 39.77
C LYS A 168 -32.82 17.04 38.24
N ASN A 169 -32.75 18.21 37.61
CA ASN A 169 -32.71 18.29 36.14
C ASN A 169 -31.37 17.81 35.57
N ILE A 170 -30.26 18.09 36.25
CA ILE A 170 -28.93 17.56 35.89
C ILE A 170 -28.90 16.03 36.01
N ASP A 171 -29.49 15.47 37.06
CA ASP A 171 -29.51 14.03 37.31
C ASP A 171 -30.40 13.30 36.29
N VAL A 172 -31.54 13.87 35.88
CA VAL A 172 -32.38 13.34 34.79
C VAL A 172 -31.65 13.34 33.45
N ILE A 173 -30.85 14.38 33.19
CA ILE A 173 -30.07 14.48 31.95
C ILE A 173 -28.89 13.49 31.98
N ARG A 174 -28.24 13.28 33.12
CA ARG A 174 -27.21 12.24 33.30
C ARG A 174 -27.74 10.82 33.10
N LEU A 175 -28.94 10.54 33.63
CA LEU A 175 -29.61 9.23 33.48
C LEU A 175 -29.98 8.95 32.02
N LYS A 176 -30.39 9.97 31.25
CA LYS A 176 -30.67 9.82 29.81
C LYS A 176 -29.42 9.65 28.94
N MET A 177 -28.25 10.06 29.45
CA MET A 177 -26.97 9.96 28.74
C MET A 177 -26.07 8.81 29.22
N ASP A 178 -26.58 7.92 30.11
CA ASP A 178 -25.90 6.75 30.68
C ASP A 178 -24.48 7.04 31.23
N TYR A 179 -24.28 8.27 31.74
CA TYR A 179 -22.95 8.78 32.08
C TYR A 179 -22.57 8.44 33.53
N LYS A 180 -21.64 7.48 33.69
CA LYS A 180 -21.09 7.08 35.00
C LYS A 180 -19.86 7.92 35.35
N VAL A 181 -19.95 8.72 36.41
CA VAL A 181 -18.87 9.59 36.90
C VAL A 181 -17.65 8.74 37.31
N PRO A 182 -16.43 9.04 36.82
CA PRO A 182 -15.23 8.38 37.33
C PRO A 182 -15.00 8.81 38.79
N LYS A 183 -14.95 7.85 39.71
CA LYS A 183 -14.51 8.11 41.09
C LYS A 183 -12.99 8.28 41.07
N ILE A 184 -12.54 9.43 41.56
CA ILE A 184 -11.13 9.77 41.80
C ILE A 184 -10.65 9.02 43.05
#